data_AF-A0A933ZPM7-F1
#
_entry.id   AF-A0A933ZPM7-F1
#
_cell.length_a   1.000
_cell.length_b   1.000
_cell.length_c   1.000
_cell.angle_alpha   90.00
_cell.angle_beta   90.00
_cell.angle_gamma   90.00
#
_symmetry.space_group_name_H-M   'P 1'
#
loop_
_entity.id
_entity.type
_entity.pdbx_description
1 polymer ?
#
loop_
_entity_poly.entity_id
_entity_poly.type
_entity_poly.pdbx_seq_one_letter_code
_entity_poly.pdbx_strand_id
1 'polypeptide(L)'
;MDWLVLGAALIELLALNGFFVLAEFAIVRVRPSRVAELAAGGDARAVSLATIQKHLDEYLSVCQVGITLASVALGMVGKKATDVILGQGGHSTLRWVVALGISYVVVSGSHILLGELVPKSVAIRMSDRAALASAAWLRFFRSLFFPVLWLLTTLANAILRLFGMGTLASEEHHSEEELRIILEDSQERGVMSFRRLLFLENVFDFGELTAKDAMRPRAQARCLAADAPWAQNLETILATRLSRYPLIDQDPERPTQFVHLKDLVLRGDQAPNLRALARPLLTTNESTSLEQLLSEMQRRRHLAIVRDAEGRWTGLVSFEDVLEELVGTIRDEFEEEEPVRLADALSAAAVHLDVDAETPIDALRKALSAMPANALPLPADQIVSAVAARERLVGTYLGQGIAMPHARLTGLSRPFLMLLRSPKGVVCAGTKERGHLLFVLLTPAGQPRIHQRLQSIIATLLHESGYVKERLLSAVTAEEVLEVIRTGEQTALD
;
A
#
# COMPACT_ATOMS: atom_id res chain seq x y z
N MET A 1 -46.32 49.44 -2.54
CA MET A 1 -45.42 49.18 -1.42
C MET A 1 -45.02 47.71 -1.39
N ASP A 2 -45.96 46.80 -1.59
CA ASP A 2 -45.73 45.34 -1.54
C ASP A 2 -44.73 44.80 -2.58
N TRP A 3 -44.66 45.38 -3.78
CA TRP A 3 -43.73 44.98 -4.84
C TRP A 3 -42.27 45.31 -4.53
N LEU A 4 -42.00 46.43 -3.87
CA LEU A 4 -40.65 46.81 -3.44
C LEU A 4 -40.16 45.90 -2.31
N VAL A 5 -41.03 45.59 -1.35
CA VAL A 5 -40.70 44.71 -0.22
C VAL A 5 -40.46 43.27 -0.71
N LEU A 6 -41.31 42.76 -1.61
CA LEU A 6 -41.11 41.42 -2.19
C LEU A 6 -39.87 41.35 -3.08
N GLY A 7 -39.59 42.42 -3.86
CA GLY A 7 -38.38 42.51 -4.66
C GLY A 7 -37.11 42.52 -3.80
N ALA A 8 -37.10 43.31 -2.73
CA ALA A 8 -35.99 43.32 -1.77
C ALA A 8 -35.79 41.95 -1.11
N ALA A 9 -36.87 41.34 -0.61
CA ALA A 9 -36.82 40.01 -0.01
C ALA A 9 -36.31 38.94 -1.00
N LEU A 10 -36.73 38.99 -2.26
CA LEU A 10 -36.23 38.11 -3.31
C LEU A 10 -34.72 38.27 -3.49
N ILE A 11 -34.23 39.50 -3.63
CA ILE A 11 -32.80 39.78 -3.84
C ILE A 11 -31.97 39.34 -2.63
N GLU A 12 -32.41 39.66 -1.41
CA GLU A 12 -31.73 39.29 -0.17
C GLU A 12 -31.63 37.77 -0.01
N LEU A 13 -32.72 37.05 -0.24
CA LEU A 13 -32.74 35.59 -0.14
C LEU A 13 -31.93 34.91 -1.26
N LEU A 14 -31.94 35.45 -2.49
CA LEU A 14 -31.08 34.97 -3.56
C LEU A 14 -29.60 35.18 -3.22
N ALA A 15 -29.24 36.34 -2.67
CA ALA A 15 -27.87 36.64 -2.24
C ALA A 15 -27.44 35.73 -1.09
N LEU A 16 -28.33 35.47 -0.12
CA LEU A 16 -28.07 34.58 1.00
C LEU A 16 -27.86 33.13 0.52
N ASN A 17 -28.75 32.63 -0.36
CA ASN A 17 -28.59 31.30 -0.95
C ASN A 17 -27.28 31.21 -1.75
N GLY A 18 -27.02 32.21 -2.59
CA GLY A 18 -25.81 32.28 -3.39
C GLY A 18 -24.54 32.35 -2.55
N PHE A 19 -24.57 33.01 -1.40
CA PHE A 19 -23.46 33.00 -0.45
C PHE A 19 -23.17 31.58 0.06
N PHE A 20 -24.18 30.83 0.49
CA PHE A 20 -23.97 29.47 1.00
C PHE A 20 -23.50 28.51 -0.11
N VAL A 21 -24.06 28.59 -1.31
CA VAL A 21 -23.60 27.80 -2.47
C VAL A 21 -22.15 28.17 -2.83
N LEU A 22 -21.84 29.47 -2.90
CA LEU A 22 -20.46 29.92 -3.15
C LEU A 22 -19.50 29.34 -2.10
N ALA A 23 -19.88 29.42 -0.84
CA ALA A 23 -19.06 28.99 0.28
C ALA A 23 -18.83 27.47 0.26
N GLU A 24 -19.89 26.67 0.11
CA GLU A 24 -19.85 25.20 0.02
C GLU A 24 -18.89 24.73 -1.08
N PHE A 25 -19.07 25.21 -2.31
CA PHE A 25 -18.22 24.76 -3.42
C PHE A 25 -16.79 25.28 -3.31
N ALA A 26 -16.57 26.45 -2.70
CA ALA A 26 -15.23 27.00 -2.52
C ALA A 26 -14.42 26.22 -1.48
N ILE A 27 -15.02 25.87 -0.33
CA ILE A 27 -14.32 25.14 0.73
C ILE A 27 -13.99 23.70 0.33
N VAL A 28 -14.82 23.06 -0.51
CA VAL A 28 -14.56 21.73 -1.06
C VAL A 28 -13.45 21.78 -2.12
N ARG A 29 -13.38 22.85 -2.92
CA ARG A 29 -12.44 22.95 -4.04
C ARG A 29 -11.04 23.43 -3.62
N VAL A 30 -10.93 24.22 -2.56
CA VAL A 30 -9.65 24.81 -2.13
C VAL A 30 -8.69 23.76 -1.57
N ARG A 31 -7.42 23.78 -2.00
CA ARG A 31 -6.42 22.78 -1.61
C ARG A 31 -5.87 23.06 -0.19
N PRO A 32 -5.78 22.06 0.71
CA PRO A 32 -5.25 22.26 2.06
C PRO A 32 -3.83 22.84 2.10
N SER A 33 -2.94 22.40 1.20
CA SER A 33 -1.57 22.91 1.10
C SER A 33 -1.52 24.42 0.81
N ARG A 34 -2.42 24.91 -0.03
CA ARG A 34 -2.53 26.34 -0.35
C ARG A 34 -3.03 27.16 0.82
N VAL A 35 -3.98 26.63 1.60
CA VAL A 35 -4.48 27.30 2.81
C VAL A 35 -3.39 27.37 3.88
N ALA A 36 -2.61 26.29 4.05
CA ALA A 36 -1.48 26.26 4.97
C ALA A 36 -0.39 27.28 4.59
N GLU A 37 -0.05 27.40 3.30
CA GLU A 37 0.90 28.39 2.78
C GLU A 37 0.44 29.83 3.11
N LEU A 38 -0.83 30.16 2.86
CA LEU A 38 -1.39 31.49 3.13
C LEU A 38 -1.50 31.79 4.64
N ALA A 39 -1.75 30.77 5.46
CA ALA A 39 -1.78 30.89 6.91
C ALA A 39 -0.37 31.14 7.48
N ALA A 40 0.65 30.44 6.97
CA ALA A 40 2.05 30.68 7.31
C ALA A 40 2.51 32.09 6.86
N GLY A 41 1.95 32.60 5.75
CA GLY A 41 2.13 33.97 5.28
C GLY A 41 1.40 35.05 6.11
N GLY A 42 0.68 34.68 7.17
CA GLY A 42 0.06 35.62 8.11
C GLY A 42 -1.36 36.08 7.78
N ASP A 43 -2.05 35.48 6.80
CA ASP A 43 -3.47 35.83 6.53
C ASP A 43 -4.39 35.22 7.60
N ALA A 44 -5.00 36.05 8.44
CA ALA A 44 -5.93 35.63 9.48
C ALA A 44 -7.16 34.86 8.94
N ARG A 45 -7.59 35.14 7.70
CA ARG A 45 -8.69 34.40 7.05
C ARG A 45 -8.26 32.99 6.67
N ALA A 46 -6.99 32.80 6.30
CA ALA A 46 -6.44 31.49 6.00
C ALA A 46 -6.35 30.61 7.26
N VAL A 47 -6.03 31.20 8.42
CA VAL A 47 -6.10 30.48 9.72
C VAL A 47 -7.54 30.03 10.03
N SER A 48 -8.52 30.91 9.79
CA SER A 48 -9.93 30.57 9.94
C SER A 48 -10.36 29.47 8.97
N LEU A 49 -9.96 29.56 7.71
CA LEU A 49 -10.26 28.57 6.68
C LEU A 49 -9.60 27.21 6.96
N ALA A 50 -8.38 27.19 7.50
CA ALA A 50 -7.72 25.96 7.95
C ALA A 50 -8.52 25.25 9.05
N THR A 51 -9.13 26.02 9.96
CA THR A 51 -10.03 25.47 10.99
C THR A 51 -11.30 24.86 10.38
N ILE A 52 -11.84 25.51 9.34
CA ILE A 52 -13.01 25.02 8.59
C ILE A 52 -12.69 23.72 7.87
N GLN A 53 -11.54 23.62 7.21
CA GLN A 53 -11.12 22.41 6.51
C GLN A 53 -10.98 21.20 7.43
N LYS A 54 -10.55 21.40 8.68
CA LYS A 54 -10.49 20.31 9.69
C LYS A 54 -11.85 19.78 10.11
N HIS A 55 -12.93 20.54 9.92
CA HIS A 55 -14.29 20.17 10.30
C HIS A 55 -15.23 20.29 9.10
N LEU A 56 -14.75 19.87 7.91
CA LEU A 56 -15.43 20.15 6.63
C LEU A 56 -16.89 19.70 6.65
N ASP A 57 -17.19 18.51 7.16
CA ASP A 57 -18.55 17.96 7.24
C ASP A 57 -19.53 18.83 8.06
N GLU A 58 -19.03 19.41 9.15
CA GLU A 58 -19.83 20.31 9.98
C GLU A 58 -20.18 21.58 9.20
N TYR A 59 -19.21 22.18 8.51
CA TYR A 59 -19.43 23.40 7.73
C TYR A 59 -20.21 23.16 6.43
N LEU A 60 -20.11 21.96 5.84
CA LEU A 60 -21.00 21.54 4.76
C LEU A 60 -22.44 21.46 5.25
N SER A 61 -22.68 20.90 6.43
CA SER A 61 -24.00 20.86 7.05
C SER A 61 -24.56 22.27 7.32
N VAL A 62 -23.73 23.21 7.75
CA VAL A 62 -24.10 24.64 7.89
C VAL A 62 -24.57 25.23 6.56
N CYS A 63 -23.82 24.99 5.47
CA CYS A 63 -24.18 25.49 4.15
C CYS A 63 -25.51 24.88 3.67
N GLN A 64 -25.69 23.57 3.83
CA GLN A 64 -26.92 22.86 3.44
C GLN A 64 -28.17 23.38 4.17
N VAL A 65 -28.06 23.63 5.48
CA VAL A 65 -29.16 24.24 6.25
C VAL A 65 -29.44 25.66 5.74
N GLY A 66 -28.39 26.45 5.49
CA GLY A 66 -28.52 27.81 4.95
C GLY A 66 -29.21 27.85 3.59
N ILE A 67 -28.80 26.99 2.66
CA ILE A 67 -29.40 26.82 1.33
C ILE A 67 -30.87 26.44 1.49
N THR A 68 -31.16 25.41 2.29
CA THR A 68 -32.53 24.91 2.46
C THR A 68 -33.46 25.99 3.02
N LEU A 69 -33.03 26.72 4.05
CA LEU A 69 -33.82 27.81 4.64
C LEU A 69 -34.07 28.94 3.63
N ALA A 70 -33.05 29.33 2.86
CA ALA A 70 -33.16 30.36 1.83
C ALA A 70 -34.09 29.91 0.69
N SER A 71 -33.96 28.68 0.19
CA SER A 71 -34.82 28.11 -0.86
C SER A 71 -36.28 27.99 -0.41
N VAL A 72 -36.54 27.56 0.83
CA VAL A 72 -37.90 27.49 1.39
C VAL A 72 -38.51 28.89 1.52
N ALA A 73 -37.74 29.85 2.03
CA ALA A 73 -38.19 31.24 2.13
C ALA A 73 -38.48 31.86 0.75
N LEU A 74 -37.67 31.55 -0.27
CA LEU A 74 -37.92 31.96 -1.66
C LEU A 74 -39.23 31.37 -2.19
N GLY A 75 -39.54 30.12 -1.86
CA GLY A 75 -40.85 29.52 -2.17
C GLY A 75 -42.02 30.31 -1.59
N MET A 76 -41.89 30.81 -0.35
CA MET A 76 -42.90 31.68 0.27
C MET A 76 -43.02 33.04 -0.43
N VAL A 77 -41.90 33.62 -0.88
CA VAL A 77 -41.89 34.83 -1.71
C VAL A 77 -42.60 34.58 -3.04
N GLY A 78 -42.38 33.43 -3.69
CA GLY A 78 -43.10 33.03 -4.90
C GLY A 78 -44.61 32.93 -4.69
N LYS A 79 -45.06 32.39 -3.56
CA LYS A 79 -46.48 32.39 -3.21
C LYS A 79 -47.02 33.82 -3.08
N LYS A 80 -46.36 34.70 -2.31
CA LYS A 80 -46.83 36.09 -2.13
C LYS A 80 -46.78 36.92 -3.43
N ALA A 81 -45.80 36.67 -4.29
CA ALA A 81 -45.72 37.30 -5.61
C ALA A 81 -46.94 36.94 -6.48
N THR A 82 -47.48 35.72 -6.34
CA THR A 82 -48.75 35.32 -6.98
C THR A 82 -49.90 36.25 -6.58
N ASP A 83 -50.05 36.51 -5.29
CA ASP A 83 -51.12 37.37 -4.76
C ASP A 83 -51.00 38.82 -5.27
N VAL A 84 -49.77 39.32 -5.43
CA VAL A 84 -49.51 40.64 -6.01
C VAL A 84 -49.81 40.70 -7.51
N ILE A 85 -49.47 39.64 -8.27
CA ILE A 85 -49.78 39.54 -9.71
C ILE A 85 -51.30 39.51 -9.95
N LEU A 86 -52.06 38.87 -9.06
CA LEU A 86 -53.52 38.76 -9.15
C LEU A 86 -54.25 40.10 -8.92
N GLY A 87 -53.69 40.98 -8.09
CA GLY A 87 -54.33 42.23 -7.65
C GLY A 87 -55.64 42.01 -6.88
N GLN A 88 -56.37 43.09 -6.57
CA GLN A 88 -57.64 43.00 -5.81
C GLN A 88 -58.86 42.52 -6.63
N GLY A 89 -58.67 42.16 -7.91
CA GLY A 89 -59.77 41.85 -8.82
C GLY A 89 -60.02 40.36 -8.98
N GLY A 90 -60.91 39.78 -8.16
CA GLY A 90 -61.69 38.56 -8.40
C GLY A 90 -60.94 37.24 -8.67
N HIS A 91 -61.08 36.28 -7.76
CA HIS A 91 -60.47 34.94 -7.83
C HIS A 91 -61.19 34.00 -8.82
N SER A 92 -60.85 34.07 -10.11
CA SER A 92 -61.07 32.92 -10.99
C SER A 92 -59.93 31.93 -10.79
N THR A 93 -60.25 30.64 -10.58
CA THR A 93 -59.25 29.56 -10.39
C THR A 93 -58.21 29.54 -11.50
N LEU A 94 -58.62 29.79 -12.75
CA LEU A 94 -57.72 29.82 -13.90
C LEU A 94 -56.69 30.97 -13.79
N ARG A 95 -57.13 32.16 -13.38
CA ARG A 95 -56.23 33.31 -13.17
C ARG A 95 -55.23 33.06 -12.05
N TRP A 96 -55.68 32.42 -10.97
CA TRP A 96 -54.80 32.07 -9.86
C TRP A 96 -53.74 31.05 -10.26
N VAL A 97 -54.12 29.97 -10.96
CA VAL A 97 -53.17 28.96 -11.44
C VAL A 97 -52.14 29.56 -12.40
N VAL A 98 -52.56 30.41 -13.32
CA VAL A 98 -51.65 31.07 -14.27
C VAL A 98 -50.69 32.02 -13.56
N ALA A 99 -51.20 32.85 -12.63
CA ALA A 99 -50.36 33.75 -11.85
C ALA A 99 -49.36 32.99 -10.96
N LEU A 100 -49.78 31.86 -10.37
CA LEU A 100 -48.93 30.99 -9.58
C LEU A 100 -47.81 30.39 -10.45
N GLY A 101 -48.16 29.89 -11.63
CA GLY A 101 -47.20 29.32 -12.58
C GLY A 101 -46.14 30.33 -13.00
N ILE A 102 -46.56 31.55 -13.37
CA ILE A 102 -45.63 32.63 -13.74
C ILE A 102 -44.72 32.98 -12.56
N SER A 103 -45.30 33.17 -11.37
CA SER A 103 -44.53 33.51 -10.17
C SER A 103 -43.49 32.44 -9.83
N TYR A 104 -43.89 31.17 -9.83
CA TYR A 104 -42.98 30.05 -9.56
C TYR A 104 -41.89 29.93 -10.62
N VAL A 105 -42.19 30.11 -11.91
CA VAL A 105 -41.17 30.07 -12.97
C VAL A 105 -40.15 31.19 -12.79
N VAL A 106 -40.60 32.40 -12.49
CA VAL A 106 -39.70 33.56 -12.30
C VAL A 106 -38.85 33.38 -11.04
N VAL A 107 -39.46 33.03 -9.91
CA VAL A 107 -38.74 32.88 -8.64
C VAL A 107 -37.81 31.68 -8.67
N SER A 108 -38.27 30.50 -9.10
CA SER A 108 -37.44 29.31 -9.20
C SER A 108 -36.35 29.45 -10.26
N GLY A 109 -36.65 30.07 -11.41
CA GLY A 109 -35.65 30.37 -12.44
C GLY A 109 -34.56 31.30 -11.93
N SER A 110 -34.94 32.35 -11.20
CA SER A 110 -33.98 33.27 -10.55
C SER A 110 -33.16 32.56 -9.47
N HIS A 111 -33.79 31.68 -8.68
CA HIS A 111 -33.10 30.88 -7.67
C HIS A 111 -32.05 29.95 -8.28
N ILE A 112 -32.43 29.16 -9.29
CA ILE A 112 -31.50 28.24 -9.95
C ILE A 112 -30.36 29.02 -10.62
N LEU A 113 -30.67 30.09 -11.35
CA LEU A 113 -29.66 30.82 -12.10
C LEU A 113 -28.73 31.65 -11.19
N LEU A 114 -29.32 32.53 -10.37
CA LEU A 114 -28.57 33.52 -9.57
C LEU A 114 -28.22 33.00 -8.18
N GLY A 115 -29.06 32.16 -7.59
CA GLY A 115 -28.83 31.57 -6.28
C GLY A 115 -27.93 30.34 -6.29
N GLU A 116 -27.81 29.63 -7.42
CA GLU A 116 -27.06 28.36 -7.47
C GLU A 116 -26.00 28.31 -8.58
N LEU A 117 -26.39 28.39 -9.86
CA LEU A 117 -25.48 28.15 -10.99
C LEU A 117 -24.36 29.19 -11.09
N VAL A 118 -24.70 30.48 -10.96
CA VAL A 118 -23.71 31.57 -11.01
C VAL A 118 -22.74 31.48 -9.83
N PRO A 119 -23.18 31.43 -8.56
CA PRO A 119 -22.30 31.29 -7.40
C PRO A 119 -21.40 30.04 -7.47
N LYS A 120 -21.95 28.89 -7.86
CA LYS A 120 -21.20 27.65 -8.04
C LYS A 120 -20.10 27.80 -9.10
N SER A 121 -20.42 28.44 -10.22
CA SER A 121 -19.44 28.70 -11.29
C SER A 121 -18.31 29.63 -10.81
N VAL A 122 -18.63 30.63 -9.99
CA VAL A 122 -17.64 31.53 -9.39
C VAL A 122 -16.75 30.76 -8.40
N ALA A 123 -17.34 29.95 -7.52
CA ALA A 123 -16.60 29.16 -6.54
C ALA A 123 -15.59 28.20 -7.19
N ILE A 124 -15.95 27.57 -8.31
CA ILE A 124 -15.06 26.66 -9.02
C ILE A 124 -13.89 27.40 -9.69
N ARG A 125 -14.13 28.59 -10.25
CA ARG A 125 -13.11 29.38 -10.96
C ARG A 125 -12.20 30.16 -10.01
N MET A 126 -12.71 30.57 -8.85
CA MET A 126 -12.03 31.46 -7.90
C MET A 126 -12.09 30.91 -6.47
N SER A 127 -11.84 29.60 -6.31
CA SER A 127 -11.98 28.87 -5.05
C SER A 127 -11.26 29.51 -3.87
N ASP A 128 -10.00 29.93 -4.07
CA ASP A 128 -9.17 30.46 -2.99
C ASP A 128 -9.74 31.76 -2.42
N ARG A 129 -10.09 32.71 -3.32
CA ARG A 129 -10.65 34.00 -2.91
C ARG A 129 -12.03 33.84 -2.30
N ALA A 130 -12.87 33.00 -2.89
CA ALA A 130 -14.22 32.74 -2.40
C ALA A 130 -14.20 32.09 -1.01
N ALA A 131 -13.35 31.09 -0.80
CA ALA A 131 -13.21 30.40 0.49
C ALA A 131 -12.66 31.31 1.59
N LEU A 132 -11.66 32.14 1.29
CA LEU A 132 -11.12 33.11 2.26
C LEU A 132 -12.14 34.19 2.62
N ALA A 133 -12.92 34.67 1.65
CA ALA A 133 -13.96 35.67 1.87
C ALA A 133 -15.14 35.11 2.69
N SER A 134 -15.51 33.85 2.49
CA SER A 134 -16.63 33.22 3.20
C SER A 134 -16.26 32.70 4.59
N ALA A 135 -14.97 32.45 4.87
CA ALA A 135 -14.51 31.78 6.10
C ALA A 135 -15.04 32.39 7.41
N ALA A 136 -14.98 33.72 7.56
CA ALA A 136 -15.44 34.37 8.79
C ALA A 136 -16.96 34.26 8.97
N TRP A 137 -17.72 34.47 7.89
CA TRP A 137 -19.17 34.40 7.89
C TRP A 137 -19.68 32.97 8.12
N LEU A 138 -19.01 31.96 7.56
CA LEU A 138 -19.32 30.56 7.82
C LEU A 138 -19.19 30.20 9.30
N ARG A 139 -18.18 30.73 10.00
CA ARG A 139 -18.04 30.52 11.45
C ARG A 139 -19.17 31.16 12.25
N PHE A 140 -19.61 32.33 11.84
CA PHE A 140 -20.78 32.97 12.43
C PHE A 140 -22.03 32.11 12.23
N PHE A 141 -22.31 31.67 11.01
CA PHE A 141 -23.48 30.83 10.71
C PHE A 141 -23.41 29.46 11.39
N ARG A 142 -22.21 28.88 11.54
CA ARG A 142 -22.02 27.68 12.36
C ARG A 142 -22.51 27.90 13.78
N SER A 143 -22.09 28.98 14.43
CA SER A 143 -22.54 29.27 15.79
C SER A 143 -24.05 29.54 15.86
N LEU A 144 -24.62 30.17 14.83
CA LEU A 144 -26.05 30.44 14.75
C LEU A 144 -26.88 29.17 14.56
N PHE A 145 -26.43 28.25 13.70
CA PHE A 145 -27.14 27.02 13.36
C PHE A 145 -26.77 25.84 14.26
N PHE A 146 -25.77 25.97 15.13
CA PHE A 146 -25.35 24.94 16.08
C PHE A 146 -26.50 24.22 16.81
N PRO A 147 -27.50 24.89 17.42
CA PRO A 147 -28.58 24.18 18.13
C PRO A 147 -29.46 23.35 17.17
N VAL A 148 -29.68 23.83 15.95
CA VAL A 148 -30.45 23.12 14.92
C VAL A 148 -29.65 21.92 14.42
N LEU A 149 -28.37 22.11 14.13
CA LEU A 149 -27.48 21.03 13.69
C LEU A 149 -27.36 19.93 14.74
N TRP A 150 -27.13 20.30 16.01
CA TRP A 150 -27.08 19.35 17.11
C TRP A 150 -28.34 18.49 17.22
N LEU A 151 -29.52 19.11 17.08
CA LEU A 151 -30.80 18.41 17.10
C LEU A 151 -30.92 17.45 15.91
N LEU A 152 -30.63 17.91 14.70
CA LEU A 152 -30.71 17.11 13.48
C LEU A 152 -29.73 15.93 13.50
N THR A 153 -28.50 16.14 13.93
CA THR A 153 -27.49 15.08 14.08
C THR A 153 -27.92 14.06 15.13
N THR A 154 -28.49 14.50 16.25
CA THR A 154 -29.01 13.60 17.29
C THR A 154 -30.14 12.73 16.75
N LEU A 155 -31.07 13.32 16.00
CA LEU A 155 -32.17 12.59 15.36
C LEU A 155 -31.65 11.62 14.30
N ALA A 156 -30.72 12.04 13.45
CA ALA A 156 -30.10 11.19 12.44
C ALA A 156 -29.41 9.97 13.09
N ASN A 157 -28.63 10.20 14.15
CA ASN A 157 -27.98 9.12 14.90
C ASN A 157 -28.98 8.19 15.59
N ALA A 158 -30.09 8.72 16.10
CA ALA A 158 -31.17 7.89 16.66
C ALA A 158 -31.79 6.99 15.59
N ILE A 159 -32.02 7.52 14.38
CA ILE A 159 -32.53 6.74 13.24
C ILE A 159 -31.51 5.68 12.81
N LEU A 160 -30.23 6.03 12.67
CA LEU A 160 -29.18 5.07 12.28
C LEU A 160 -29.06 3.92 13.29
N ARG A 161 -29.19 4.21 14.59
CA ARG A 161 -29.26 3.18 15.64
C ARG A 161 -30.45 2.23 15.48
N LEU A 162 -31.60 2.73 15.00
CA LEU A 162 -32.76 1.87 14.70
C LEU A 162 -32.49 0.91 13.53
N PHE A 163 -31.60 1.27 12.61
CA PHE A 163 -31.15 0.42 11.50
C PHE A 163 -29.93 -0.46 11.86
N GLY A 164 -29.51 -0.49 13.12
CA GLY A 164 -28.37 -1.29 13.57
C GLY A 164 -27.00 -0.72 13.18
N MET A 165 -26.95 0.50 12.67
CA MET A 165 -25.69 1.20 12.36
C MET A 165 -25.24 1.99 13.59
N GLY A 166 -24.12 1.57 14.19
CA GLY A 166 -23.48 2.31 15.28
C GLY A 166 -22.98 3.69 14.83
N THR A 167 -22.88 4.63 15.75
CA THR A 167 -22.37 5.98 15.47
C THR A 167 -20.91 5.91 15.03
N LEU A 168 -20.61 6.29 13.79
CA LEU A 168 -19.26 6.57 13.29
C LEU A 168 -18.74 7.85 13.96
N ALA A 169 -18.34 7.75 15.21
CA ALA A 169 -17.53 8.79 15.84
C ALA A 169 -16.08 8.56 15.42
N SER A 170 -15.51 9.58 14.79
CA SER A 170 -14.12 9.73 14.37
C SER A 170 -13.11 9.04 15.27
N GLU A 171 -12.54 7.98 14.74
CA GLU A 171 -11.14 7.61 14.87
C GLU A 171 -10.84 6.94 13.53
N GLU A 172 -10.24 7.68 12.59
CA GLU A 172 -9.62 7.13 11.38
C GLU A 172 -8.41 6.29 11.83
N HIS A 173 -8.68 5.19 12.53
CA HIS A 173 -7.72 4.12 12.68
C HIS A 173 -7.72 3.39 11.35
N HIS A 174 -6.84 3.83 10.46
CA HIS A 174 -6.54 3.05 9.26
C HIS A 174 -6.10 1.66 9.69
N SER A 175 -6.76 0.64 9.16
CA SER A 175 -6.27 -0.72 9.32
C SER A 175 -4.92 -0.86 8.60
N GLU A 176 -4.16 -1.89 8.95
CA GLU A 176 -2.90 -2.19 8.28
C GLU A 176 -3.09 -2.34 6.76
N GLU A 177 -4.18 -3.00 6.34
CA GLU A 177 -4.55 -3.12 4.93
C GLU A 177 -4.83 -1.77 4.26
N GLU A 178 -5.50 -0.85 4.96
CA GLU A 178 -5.77 0.49 4.42
C GLU A 178 -4.48 1.31 4.30
N LEU A 179 -3.57 1.19 5.27
CA LEU A 179 -2.22 1.77 5.18
C LEU A 179 -1.44 1.18 3.99
N ARG A 180 -1.53 -0.13 3.75
CA ARG A 180 -0.89 -0.79 2.60
C ARG A 180 -1.41 -0.21 1.28
N ILE A 181 -2.73 -0.05 1.13
CA ILE A 181 -3.35 0.58 -0.06
C ILE A 181 -2.85 2.02 -0.27
N ILE A 182 -2.73 2.82 0.80
CA ILE A 182 -2.26 4.21 0.72
C ILE A 182 -0.78 4.26 0.29
N LEU A 183 0.05 3.36 0.81
CA LEU A 183 1.47 3.26 0.48
C LEU A 183 1.69 2.81 -0.98
N GLU A 184 0.88 1.86 -1.46
CA GLU A 184 0.86 1.43 -2.86
C GLU A 184 0.49 2.58 -3.81
N ASP A 185 -0.61 3.31 -3.56
CA ASP A 185 -1.00 4.49 -4.38
C ASP A 185 0.09 5.58 -4.37
N SER A 186 0.79 5.75 -3.23
CA SER A 186 1.91 6.68 -3.13
C SER A 186 3.12 6.26 -3.98
N GLN A 187 3.37 4.95 -4.11
CA GLN A 187 4.40 4.40 -4.98
C GLN A 187 4.02 4.51 -6.45
N GLU A 188 2.78 4.18 -6.84
CA GLU A 188 2.28 4.30 -8.21
C GLU A 188 2.37 5.73 -8.74
N ARG A 189 2.13 6.72 -7.87
CA ARG A 189 2.25 8.15 -8.19
C ARG A 189 3.69 8.66 -8.20
N GLY A 190 4.68 7.79 -7.94
CA GLY A 190 6.10 8.13 -7.95
C GLY A 190 6.58 8.98 -6.77
N VAL A 191 5.76 9.11 -5.72
CA VAL A 191 6.12 9.86 -4.49
C VAL A 191 7.00 9.01 -3.56
N MET A 192 6.89 7.69 -3.67
CA MET A 192 7.66 6.71 -2.91
C MET A 192 8.43 5.76 -3.85
N SER A 193 9.66 5.39 -3.45
CA SER A 193 10.41 4.36 -4.17
C SER A 193 9.92 2.97 -3.79
N PHE A 194 9.97 2.03 -4.73
CA PHE A 194 9.59 0.64 -4.49
C PHE A 194 10.37 -0.02 -3.33
N ARG A 195 11.67 0.27 -3.20
CA ARG A 195 12.48 -0.21 -2.06
C ARG A 195 11.93 0.27 -0.72
N ARG A 196 11.41 1.50 -0.65
CA ARG A 196 10.82 2.04 0.58
C ARG A 196 9.46 1.42 0.87
N LEU A 197 8.66 1.12 -0.16
CA LEU A 197 7.42 0.37 -0.02
C LEU A 197 7.70 -1.02 0.56
N LEU A 198 8.62 -1.77 -0.03
CA LEU A 198 8.98 -3.12 0.41
C LEU A 198 9.47 -3.15 1.87
N PHE A 199 10.28 -2.17 2.28
CA PHE A 199 10.70 -2.04 3.68
C PHE A 199 9.51 -1.85 4.63
N LEU A 200 8.52 -1.02 4.25
CA LEU A 200 7.33 -0.82 5.07
C LEU A 200 6.44 -2.07 5.10
N GLU A 201 6.33 -2.79 3.99
CA GLU A 201 5.65 -4.09 3.95
C GLU A 201 6.31 -5.10 4.89
N ASN A 202 7.64 -5.18 4.88
CA ASN A 202 8.37 -6.06 5.80
C ASN A 202 8.13 -5.69 7.27
N VAL A 203 8.00 -4.40 7.60
CA VAL A 203 7.69 -3.96 8.97
C VAL A 203 6.31 -4.46 9.41
N PHE A 204 5.33 -4.46 8.52
CA PHE A 204 4.00 -5.01 8.77
C PHE A 204 4.05 -6.54 8.95
N ASP A 205 4.66 -7.23 8.00
CA ASP A 205 4.78 -8.70 8.01
C ASP A 205 5.57 -9.20 9.24
N PHE A 206 6.56 -8.43 9.71
CA PHE A 206 7.39 -8.77 10.87
C PHE A 206 6.58 -9.03 12.15
N GLY A 207 5.43 -8.37 12.31
CA GLY A 207 4.53 -8.58 13.45
C GLY A 207 3.92 -9.98 13.49
N GLU A 208 3.79 -10.65 12.34
CA GLU A 208 3.21 -11.99 12.21
C GLU A 208 4.26 -13.11 12.28
N LEU A 209 5.55 -12.78 12.08
CA LEU A 209 6.62 -13.76 12.00
C LEU A 209 7.04 -14.31 13.37
N THR A 210 7.46 -15.57 13.35
CA THR A 210 7.96 -16.29 14.52
C THR A 210 9.43 -16.66 14.38
N ALA A 211 10.05 -17.09 15.48
CA ALA A 211 11.43 -17.59 15.48
C ALA A 211 11.63 -18.75 14.50
N LYS A 212 10.60 -19.56 14.26
CA LYS A 212 10.62 -20.64 13.26
C LYS A 212 10.79 -20.13 11.83
N ASP A 213 10.26 -18.96 11.52
CA ASP A 213 10.26 -18.40 10.16
C ASP A 213 11.63 -17.81 9.80
N ALA A 214 12.33 -17.23 10.78
CA ALA A 214 13.66 -16.64 10.58
C ALA A 214 14.83 -17.59 10.88
N MET A 215 14.61 -18.74 11.53
CA MET A 215 15.72 -19.60 11.95
C MET A 215 16.40 -20.31 10.79
N ARG A 216 17.72 -20.52 10.93
CA ARG A 216 18.46 -21.51 10.15
C ARG A 216 18.19 -22.92 10.72
N PRO A 217 17.66 -23.86 9.91
CA PRO A 217 17.37 -25.22 10.37
C PRO A 217 18.62 -25.95 10.89
N ARG A 218 18.44 -26.87 11.84
CA ARG A 218 19.51 -27.68 12.44
C ARG A 218 20.41 -28.37 11.42
N ALA A 219 19.87 -28.80 10.28
CA ALA A 219 20.65 -29.44 9.21
C ALA A 219 21.68 -28.49 8.55
N GLN A 220 21.40 -27.18 8.57
CA GLN A 220 22.27 -26.15 8.02
C GLN A 220 23.21 -25.56 9.08
N ALA A 221 22.92 -25.78 10.37
CA ALA A 221 23.77 -25.34 11.46
C ALA A 221 25.13 -26.07 11.43
N ARG A 222 26.18 -25.33 11.77
CA ARG A 222 27.54 -25.86 11.93
C ARG A 222 27.95 -25.70 13.38
N CYS A 223 28.29 -26.81 14.01
CA CYS A 223 28.59 -26.88 15.44
C CYS A 223 30.01 -27.36 15.67
N LEU A 224 30.56 -27.03 16.83
CA LEU A 224 31.80 -27.63 17.33
C LEU A 224 31.44 -28.69 18.37
N ALA A 225 32.24 -29.74 18.46
CA ALA A 225 32.06 -30.79 19.47
C ALA A 225 33.18 -30.68 20.52
N ALA A 226 32.81 -30.63 21.80
CA ALA A 226 33.75 -30.45 22.91
C ALA A 226 34.72 -31.63 23.06
N ASP A 227 34.29 -32.84 22.67
CA ASP A 227 35.08 -34.08 22.75
C ASP A 227 35.75 -34.47 21.42
N ALA A 228 35.51 -33.72 20.34
CA ALA A 228 36.17 -33.97 19.07
C ALA A 228 37.62 -33.46 19.07
N PRO A 229 38.54 -34.11 18.34
CA PRO A 229 39.90 -33.63 18.17
C PRO A 229 39.92 -32.18 17.65
N TRP A 230 40.80 -31.35 18.20
CA TRP A 230 40.90 -29.93 17.80
C TRP A 230 41.08 -29.75 16.28
N ALA A 231 41.85 -30.62 15.62
CA ALA A 231 42.05 -30.56 14.18
C ALA A 231 40.74 -30.63 13.38
N GLN A 232 39.76 -31.43 13.82
CA GLN A 232 38.45 -31.56 13.16
C GLN A 232 37.58 -30.31 13.38
N ASN A 233 37.59 -29.78 14.60
CA ASN A 233 36.92 -28.53 14.92
C ASN A 233 37.54 -27.36 14.13
N LEU A 234 38.87 -27.32 14.01
CA LEU A 234 39.59 -26.33 13.23
C LEU A 234 39.28 -26.43 11.73
N GLU A 235 39.21 -27.63 11.17
CA GLU A 235 38.79 -27.85 9.78
C GLU A 235 37.38 -27.30 9.53
N THR A 236 36.44 -27.56 10.46
CA THR A 236 35.07 -27.01 10.40
C THR A 236 35.09 -25.48 10.42
N ILE A 237 35.91 -24.88 11.29
CA ILE A 237 36.05 -23.42 11.39
C ILE A 237 36.59 -22.83 10.09
N LEU A 238 37.66 -23.41 9.54
CA LEU A 238 38.29 -22.92 8.32
C LEU A 238 37.39 -23.06 7.08
N ALA A 239 36.61 -24.14 7.03
CA ALA A 239 35.67 -24.39 5.93
C ALA A 239 34.46 -23.45 5.95
N THR A 240 33.97 -23.07 7.14
CA THR A 240 32.70 -22.34 7.28
C THR A 240 32.87 -20.86 7.59
N ARG A 241 33.99 -20.45 8.19
CA ARG A 241 34.37 -19.06 8.51
C ARG A 241 33.33 -18.26 9.30
N LEU A 242 32.48 -18.93 10.08
CA LEU A 242 31.45 -18.29 10.88
C LEU A 242 32.05 -17.63 12.13
N SER A 243 31.37 -16.59 12.64
CA SER A 243 31.80 -15.90 13.86
C SER A 243 31.49 -16.67 15.15
N ARG A 244 30.41 -17.47 15.15
CA ARG A 244 29.87 -18.12 16.35
C ARG A 244 29.43 -19.55 16.01
N TYR A 245 29.81 -20.49 16.86
CA TYR A 245 29.50 -21.91 16.69
C TYR A 245 28.83 -22.47 17.94
N PRO A 246 27.62 -23.04 17.85
CA PRO A 246 27.06 -23.83 18.95
C PRO A 246 28.04 -24.94 19.36
N LEU A 247 28.20 -25.14 20.67
CA LEU A 247 29.06 -26.17 21.23
C LEU A 247 28.21 -27.36 21.67
N ILE A 248 28.48 -28.53 21.08
CA ILE A 248 27.93 -29.81 21.50
C ILE A 248 28.86 -30.40 22.55
N ASP A 249 28.36 -30.53 23.78
CA ASP A 249 29.10 -31.11 24.91
C ASP A 249 28.49 -32.47 25.30
N GLN A 250 27.46 -32.47 26.16
CA GLN A 250 26.86 -33.70 26.69
C GLN A 250 25.68 -34.21 25.86
N ASP A 251 24.78 -33.30 25.46
CA ASP A 251 23.54 -33.63 24.77
C ASP A 251 23.50 -32.96 23.39
N PRO A 252 23.66 -33.74 22.29
CA PRO A 252 23.55 -33.24 20.92
C PRO A 252 22.17 -32.65 20.58
N GLU A 253 21.12 -33.00 21.33
CA GLU A 253 19.77 -32.49 21.13
C GLU A 253 19.50 -31.19 21.88
N ARG A 254 20.37 -30.80 22.81
CA ARG A 254 20.17 -29.62 23.66
C ARG A 254 21.46 -28.80 23.84
N PRO A 255 21.94 -28.12 22.80
CA PRO A 255 23.04 -27.17 22.94
C PRO A 255 22.60 -26.03 23.87
N THR A 256 23.47 -25.67 24.81
CA THR A 256 23.23 -24.55 25.76
C THR A 256 24.32 -23.49 25.69
N GLN A 257 25.37 -23.73 24.91
CA GLN A 257 26.54 -22.87 24.84
C GLN A 257 27.03 -22.71 23.39
N PHE A 258 27.83 -21.67 23.15
CA PHE A 258 28.52 -21.45 21.89
C PHE A 258 29.95 -20.97 22.14
N VAL A 259 30.80 -21.12 21.12
CA VAL A 259 32.16 -20.59 21.09
C VAL A 259 32.24 -19.47 20.05
N HIS A 260 32.89 -18.38 20.41
CA HIS A 260 33.12 -17.24 19.52
C HIS A 260 34.51 -17.36 18.87
N LEU A 261 34.61 -17.19 17.55
CA LEU A 261 35.88 -17.33 16.83
C LEU A 261 36.97 -16.39 17.36
N LYS A 262 36.63 -15.12 17.61
CA LYS A 262 37.55 -14.14 18.24
C LYS A 262 38.16 -14.63 19.56
N ASP A 263 37.42 -15.36 20.40
CA ASP A 263 37.96 -15.86 21.67
C ASP A 263 39.00 -16.98 21.45
N LEU A 264 38.83 -17.77 20.39
CA LEU A 264 39.82 -18.78 19.96
C LEU A 264 41.09 -18.12 19.43
N VAL A 265 40.93 -17.12 18.54
CA VAL A 265 42.04 -16.42 17.91
C VAL A 265 42.86 -15.62 18.92
N LEU A 266 42.21 -14.90 19.84
CA LEU A 266 42.89 -14.08 20.84
C LEU A 266 43.70 -14.87 21.87
N ARG A 267 43.38 -16.15 22.10
CA ARG A 267 44.20 -17.02 22.96
C ARG A 267 45.48 -17.49 22.27
N GLY A 268 45.43 -17.80 20.97
CA GLY A 268 46.59 -18.28 20.22
C GLY A 268 47.09 -19.68 20.62
N ASP A 269 46.30 -20.45 21.36
CA ASP A 269 46.66 -21.82 21.77
C ASP A 269 46.66 -22.77 20.57
N GLN A 270 47.61 -23.72 20.56
CA GLN A 270 47.65 -24.77 19.51
C GLN A 270 46.47 -25.75 19.61
N ALA A 271 45.89 -25.92 20.80
CA ALA A 271 44.74 -26.79 21.06
C ALA A 271 43.90 -26.22 22.23
N PRO A 272 43.06 -25.20 22.00
CA PRO A 272 42.29 -24.56 23.05
C PRO A 272 41.21 -25.49 23.62
N ASN A 273 41.00 -25.42 24.93
CA ASN A 273 39.88 -26.10 25.57
C ASN A 273 38.57 -25.34 25.28
N LEU A 274 37.71 -25.90 24.42
CA LEU A 274 36.44 -25.30 24.01
C LEU A 274 35.48 -25.04 25.17
N ARG A 275 35.44 -25.92 26.18
CA ARG A 275 34.57 -25.75 27.37
C ARG A 275 34.92 -24.50 28.16
N ALA A 276 36.20 -24.15 28.22
CA ALA A 276 36.67 -22.96 28.92
C ALA A 276 36.41 -21.64 28.14
N LEU A 277 36.07 -21.74 26.85
CA LEU A 277 35.71 -20.61 25.98
C LEU A 277 34.21 -20.55 25.70
N ALA A 278 33.45 -21.54 26.20
CA ALA A 278 32.04 -21.66 25.97
C ALA A 278 31.28 -20.54 26.69
N ARG A 279 30.42 -19.88 25.95
CA ARG A 279 29.56 -18.80 26.41
C ARG A 279 28.11 -19.30 26.43
N PRO A 280 27.28 -18.92 27.42
CA PRO A 280 25.89 -19.34 27.45
C PRO A 280 25.15 -18.77 26.24
N LEU A 281 24.21 -19.53 25.72
CA LEU A 281 23.48 -19.22 24.51
C LEU A 281 22.00 -18.94 24.85
N LEU A 282 21.37 -18.01 24.14
CA LEU A 282 19.96 -17.67 24.35
C LEU A 282 19.07 -18.80 23.82
N THR A 283 18.02 -19.18 24.54
CA THR A 283 17.10 -20.25 24.11
C THR A 283 15.70 -19.69 23.93
N THR A 284 15.09 -19.99 22.79
CA THR A 284 13.73 -19.59 22.44
C THR A 284 12.94 -20.77 21.88
N ASN A 285 11.61 -20.64 21.82
CA ASN A 285 10.72 -21.63 21.23
C ASN A 285 10.42 -21.26 19.77
N GLU A 286 10.00 -22.24 18.97
CA GLU A 286 9.57 -22.01 17.57
C GLU A 286 8.47 -20.96 17.44
N SER A 287 7.53 -20.92 18.40
CA SER A 287 6.35 -20.04 18.37
C SER A 287 6.58 -18.64 18.93
N THR A 288 7.78 -18.32 19.40
CA THR A 288 8.09 -16.98 19.93
C THR A 288 8.06 -15.96 18.79
N SER A 289 7.37 -14.83 18.95
CA SER A 289 7.33 -13.80 17.91
C SER A 289 8.70 -13.15 17.69
N LEU A 290 8.98 -12.74 16.46
CA LEU A 290 10.26 -12.09 16.15
C LEU A 290 10.45 -10.77 16.89
N GLU A 291 9.38 -10.01 17.15
CA GLU A 291 9.46 -8.78 17.96
C GLU A 291 9.97 -9.04 19.40
N GLN A 292 9.44 -10.10 20.02
CA GLN A 292 9.85 -10.51 21.36
C GLN A 292 11.29 -11.00 21.35
N LEU A 293 11.64 -11.84 20.36
CA LEU A 293 12.98 -12.36 20.19
C LEU A 293 14.00 -11.23 19.95
N LEU A 294 13.70 -10.28 19.06
CA LEU A 294 14.53 -9.11 18.78
C LEU A 294 14.79 -8.30 20.06
N SER A 295 13.72 -8.03 20.82
CA SER A 295 13.80 -7.31 22.09
C SER A 295 14.67 -8.03 23.13
N GLU A 296 14.66 -9.36 23.15
CA GLU A 296 15.50 -10.15 24.05
C GLU A 296 16.97 -10.18 23.58
N MET A 297 17.21 -10.33 22.28
CA MET A 297 18.54 -10.34 21.68
C MET A 297 19.27 -9.01 21.85
N GLN A 298 18.56 -7.88 21.78
CA GLN A 298 19.11 -6.54 22.05
C GLN A 298 19.71 -6.38 23.47
N ARG A 299 19.22 -7.15 24.45
CA ARG A 299 19.61 -7.01 25.86
C ARG A 299 20.64 -8.02 26.33
N ARG A 300 20.70 -9.19 25.69
CA ARG A 300 21.40 -10.36 26.25
C ARG A 300 22.50 -10.88 25.34
N ARG A 301 22.20 -11.34 24.11
CA ARG A 301 23.16 -11.97 23.13
C ARG A 301 22.61 -12.00 21.70
N HIS A 302 23.50 -12.03 20.70
CA HIS A 302 23.17 -11.99 19.26
C HIS A 302 22.95 -13.36 18.59
N LEU A 303 22.83 -14.45 19.36
CA LEU A 303 22.60 -15.79 18.82
C LEU A 303 21.69 -16.58 19.75
N ALA A 304 20.66 -17.21 19.21
CA ALA A 304 19.72 -18.04 19.93
C ALA A 304 19.54 -19.42 19.29
N ILE A 305 19.24 -20.42 20.13
CA ILE A 305 18.85 -21.78 19.74
C ILE A 305 17.33 -21.81 19.83
N VAL A 306 16.71 -22.31 18.76
CA VAL A 306 15.26 -22.49 18.65
C VAL A 306 14.92 -23.94 18.99
N ARG A 307 13.88 -24.15 19.79
CA ARG A 307 13.47 -25.47 20.29
C ARG A 307 12.02 -25.82 19.94
N ASP A 308 11.78 -27.11 19.72
CA ASP A 308 10.45 -27.70 19.61
C ASP A 308 9.77 -27.82 21.00
N ALA A 309 8.53 -28.30 21.00
CA ALA A 309 7.73 -28.49 22.21
C ALA A 309 8.34 -29.55 23.15
N GLU A 310 9.11 -30.49 22.62
CA GLU A 310 9.85 -31.52 23.36
C GLU A 310 11.18 -30.99 23.92
N GLY A 311 11.54 -29.74 23.63
CA GLY A 311 12.74 -29.06 24.10
C GLY A 311 14.01 -29.46 23.37
N ARG A 312 13.92 -30.12 22.21
CA ARG A 312 15.04 -30.40 21.31
C ARG A 312 15.25 -29.20 20.39
N TRP A 313 16.50 -28.90 20.05
CA TRP A 313 16.74 -27.82 19.11
C TRP A 313 16.39 -28.20 17.67
N THR A 314 15.69 -27.30 16.99
CA THR A 314 15.28 -27.43 15.59
C THR A 314 16.04 -26.47 14.68
N GLY A 315 16.66 -25.44 15.24
CA GLY A 315 17.49 -24.48 14.50
C GLY A 315 18.20 -23.48 15.39
N LEU A 316 18.85 -22.51 14.75
CA LEU A 316 19.46 -21.36 15.38
C LEU A 316 19.05 -20.09 14.64
N VAL A 317 19.01 -18.97 15.34
CA VAL A 317 18.66 -17.66 14.78
C VAL A 317 19.63 -16.62 15.32
N SER A 318 20.23 -15.84 14.42
CA SER A 318 21.13 -14.74 14.77
C SER A 318 20.38 -13.41 14.82
N PHE A 319 20.99 -12.41 15.45
CA PHE A 319 20.38 -11.07 15.49
C PHE A 319 20.30 -10.48 14.08
N GLU A 320 21.30 -10.81 13.27
CA GLU A 320 21.40 -10.48 11.86
C GLU A 320 20.25 -11.11 11.07
N ASP A 321 19.92 -12.39 11.29
CA ASP A 321 18.77 -13.05 10.64
C ASP A 321 17.43 -12.36 11.00
N VAL A 322 17.25 -11.94 12.26
CA VAL A 322 16.02 -11.23 12.67
C VAL A 322 15.92 -9.83 12.03
N LEU A 323 17.04 -9.12 11.90
CA LEU A 323 17.06 -7.82 11.22
C LEU A 323 16.86 -7.95 9.72
N GLU A 324 17.30 -9.05 9.11
CA GLU A 324 17.12 -9.34 7.69
C GLU A 324 15.64 -9.38 7.31
N GLU A 325 14.78 -9.91 8.18
CA GLU A 325 13.31 -9.92 7.97
C GLU A 325 12.70 -8.51 7.93
N LEU A 326 13.32 -7.51 8.58
CA LEU A 326 12.87 -6.11 8.54
C LEU A 326 13.47 -5.35 7.36
N VAL A 327 14.80 -5.41 7.22
CA VAL A 327 15.56 -4.54 6.31
C VAL A 327 15.68 -5.13 4.90
N GLY A 328 15.38 -6.43 4.76
CA GLY A 328 15.77 -7.21 3.60
C GLY A 328 17.24 -7.62 3.65
N THR A 329 17.71 -8.31 2.61
CA THR A 329 19.08 -8.85 2.54
C THR A 329 20.16 -7.78 2.77
N ILE A 330 20.88 -7.88 3.89
CA ILE A 330 22.13 -7.15 4.13
C ILE A 330 23.25 -8.08 3.68
N ARG A 331 24.01 -7.71 2.65
CA ARG A 331 25.14 -8.50 2.18
C ARG A 331 26.18 -8.61 3.29
N ASP A 332 26.42 -9.82 3.79
CA ASP A 332 27.60 -10.10 4.60
C ASP A 332 28.84 -10.07 3.69
N GLU A 333 29.87 -9.33 4.09
CA GLU A 333 31.14 -9.22 3.36
C GLU A 333 31.87 -10.58 3.25
N PHE A 334 31.45 -11.58 4.04
CA PHE A 334 32.07 -12.90 4.12
C PHE A 334 31.21 -14.06 3.60
N GLU A 335 29.97 -13.84 3.15
CA GLU A 335 29.13 -14.90 2.57
C GLU A 335 29.50 -15.18 1.10
N GLU A 336 30.12 -16.34 0.86
CA GLU A 336 30.28 -16.94 -0.48
C GLU A 336 29.00 -17.76 -0.83
N GLU A 337 27.82 -17.13 -0.92
CA GLU A 337 26.71 -17.77 -1.63
C GLU A 337 26.88 -17.54 -3.15
N GLU A 338 26.86 -18.59 -3.96
CA GLU A 338 26.87 -18.45 -5.41
C GLU A 338 25.74 -17.49 -5.83
N PRO A 339 26.04 -16.37 -6.52
CA PRO A 339 25.04 -15.40 -6.86
C PRO A 339 23.98 -16.05 -7.76
N VAL A 340 22.74 -16.13 -7.29
CA VAL A 340 21.62 -16.60 -8.11
C VAL A 340 21.40 -15.57 -9.23
N ARG A 341 21.68 -15.95 -10.48
CA ARG A 341 21.45 -15.12 -11.67
C ARG A 341 20.13 -15.51 -12.33
N LEU A 342 19.37 -14.52 -12.80
CA LEU A 342 18.19 -14.71 -13.64
C LEU A 342 18.52 -15.52 -14.89
N ALA A 343 19.69 -15.27 -15.49
CA ALA A 343 20.17 -16.02 -16.64
C ALA A 343 20.31 -17.54 -16.37
N ASP A 344 20.51 -17.96 -15.12
CA ASP A 344 20.63 -19.36 -14.73
C ASP A 344 19.25 -20.02 -14.50
N ALA A 345 18.23 -19.20 -14.22
CA ALA A 345 16.85 -19.64 -14.04
C ALA A 345 16.02 -19.62 -15.34
N LEU A 346 16.50 -18.94 -16.39
CA LEU A 346 15.82 -18.79 -17.68
C LEU A 346 16.49 -19.66 -18.76
N SER A 347 15.68 -20.43 -19.49
CA SER A 347 16.15 -21.22 -20.63
C SER A 347 15.47 -20.75 -21.93
N ALA A 348 16.08 -21.03 -23.09
CA ALA A 348 15.50 -20.65 -24.38
C ALA A 348 14.09 -21.25 -24.60
N ALA A 349 13.86 -22.46 -24.08
CA ALA A 349 12.56 -23.13 -24.15
C ALA A 349 11.47 -22.45 -23.29
N ALA A 350 11.85 -21.60 -22.33
CA ALA A 350 10.96 -20.85 -21.46
C ALA A 350 10.74 -19.40 -21.93
N VAL A 351 11.24 -19.04 -23.13
CA VAL A 351 11.03 -17.73 -23.75
C VAL A 351 9.97 -17.84 -24.85
N HIS A 352 8.90 -17.05 -24.74
CA HIS A 352 7.82 -17.00 -25.72
C HIS A 352 7.53 -15.56 -26.13
N LEU A 353 7.82 -15.20 -27.38
CA LEU A 353 7.87 -13.80 -27.79
C LEU A 353 6.55 -13.23 -28.34
N ASP A 354 5.62 -14.08 -28.76
CA ASP A 354 4.37 -13.65 -29.42
C ASP A 354 3.16 -14.38 -28.83
N VAL A 355 2.94 -14.19 -27.54
CA VAL A 355 1.82 -14.80 -26.82
C VAL A 355 0.56 -13.94 -26.98
N ASP A 356 -0.41 -14.44 -27.75
CA ASP A 356 -1.73 -13.84 -27.85
C ASP A 356 -2.62 -14.32 -26.70
N ALA A 357 -2.83 -13.46 -25.70
CA ALA A 357 -3.58 -13.78 -24.49
C ALA A 357 -4.29 -12.54 -23.93
N GLU A 358 -5.38 -12.77 -23.19
CA GLU A 358 -6.14 -11.69 -22.56
C GLU A 358 -5.70 -11.39 -21.13
N THR A 359 -5.20 -12.40 -20.41
CA THR A 359 -4.79 -12.28 -19.00
C THR A 359 -3.42 -12.93 -18.77
N PRO A 360 -2.70 -12.56 -17.68
CA PRO A 360 -1.44 -13.21 -17.32
C PRO A 360 -1.54 -14.73 -17.18
N ILE A 361 -2.65 -15.23 -16.61
CA ILE A 361 -2.87 -16.67 -16.41
C ILE A 361 -3.16 -17.39 -17.73
N ASP A 362 -3.88 -16.76 -18.66
CA ASP A 362 -4.08 -17.31 -20.02
C ASP A 362 -2.74 -17.35 -20.80
N ALA A 363 -1.94 -16.29 -20.69
CA ALA A 363 -0.61 -16.24 -21.28
C ALA A 363 0.29 -17.37 -20.76
N LEU A 364 0.30 -17.57 -19.44
CA LEU A 364 1.03 -18.65 -18.79
C LEU A 364 0.57 -20.03 -19.28
N ARG A 365 -0.74 -20.27 -19.34
CA ARG A 365 -1.30 -21.55 -19.81
C ARG A 365 -0.86 -21.86 -21.24
N LYS A 366 -0.94 -20.87 -22.13
CA LYS A 366 -0.51 -21.00 -23.54
C LYS A 366 0.99 -21.28 -23.64
N ALA A 367 1.81 -20.55 -22.89
CA ALA A 367 3.25 -20.76 -22.85
C ALA A 367 3.62 -22.17 -22.39
N LEU A 368 3.07 -22.63 -21.26
CA LEU A 368 3.31 -23.97 -20.72
C LEU A 368 2.86 -25.07 -21.69
N SER A 369 1.76 -24.88 -22.42
CA SER A 369 1.28 -25.86 -23.41
C SER A 369 2.18 -25.97 -24.66
N ALA A 370 2.95 -24.92 -24.97
CA ALA A 370 3.89 -24.90 -26.08
C ALA A 370 5.28 -25.45 -25.68
N MET A 371 5.54 -25.63 -24.38
CA MET A 371 6.78 -26.20 -23.88
C MET A 371 6.80 -27.73 -23.98
N PRO A 372 7.95 -28.34 -24.26
CA PRO A 372 8.07 -29.79 -24.19
C PRO A 372 8.01 -30.25 -22.73
N ALA A 373 7.34 -31.39 -22.48
CA ALA A 373 7.04 -31.85 -21.12
C ALA A 373 8.29 -32.09 -20.24
N ASN A 374 9.45 -32.37 -20.85
CA ASN A 374 10.73 -32.54 -20.16
C ASN A 374 11.40 -31.22 -19.75
N ALA A 375 10.96 -30.08 -20.29
CA ALA A 375 11.46 -28.75 -19.93
C ALA A 375 10.64 -28.11 -18.80
N LEU A 376 9.47 -28.67 -18.47
CA LEU A 376 8.63 -28.20 -17.38
C LEU A 376 9.20 -28.66 -16.03
N PRO A 377 9.33 -27.77 -15.05
CA PRO A 377 9.87 -28.14 -13.74
C PRO A 377 8.87 -28.94 -12.89
N LEU A 378 7.57 -28.76 -13.14
CA LEU A 378 6.43 -29.40 -12.47
C LEU A 378 5.27 -29.51 -13.46
N PRO A 379 4.23 -30.33 -13.18
CA PRO A 379 3.03 -30.40 -14.02
C PRO A 379 2.39 -29.03 -14.25
N ALA A 380 2.03 -28.73 -15.51
CA ALA A 380 1.51 -27.41 -15.91
C ALA A 380 0.29 -26.98 -15.07
N ASP A 381 -0.62 -27.90 -14.77
CA ASP A 381 -1.82 -27.62 -13.98
C ASP A 381 -1.50 -27.16 -12.55
N GLN A 382 -0.43 -27.72 -11.96
CA GLN A 382 0.05 -27.33 -10.64
C GLN A 382 0.63 -25.91 -10.66
N ILE A 383 1.43 -25.59 -11.68
CA ILE A 383 2.03 -24.27 -11.87
C ILE A 383 0.93 -23.21 -12.05
N VAL A 384 -0.01 -23.44 -12.99
CA VAL A 384 -1.10 -22.52 -13.28
C VAL A 384 -1.97 -22.28 -12.04
N SER A 385 -2.29 -23.33 -11.29
CA SER A 385 -3.12 -23.21 -10.09
C SER A 385 -2.45 -22.38 -9.00
N ALA A 386 -1.14 -22.57 -8.78
CA ALA A 386 -0.40 -21.82 -7.77
C ALA A 386 -0.25 -20.33 -8.13
N VAL A 387 0.09 -20.03 -9.39
CA VAL A 387 0.22 -18.64 -9.86
C VAL A 387 -1.15 -17.95 -9.87
N ALA A 388 -2.21 -18.63 -10.29
CA ALA A 388 -3.57 -18.07 -10.27
C ALA A 388 -4.10 -17.82 -8.86
N ALA A 389 -3.76 -18.68 -7.88
CA ALA A 389 -4.09 -18.44 -6.48
C ALA A 389 -3.39 -17.17 -5.95
N ARG A 390 -2.12 -16.95 -6.33
CA ARG A 390 -1.37 -15.76 -5.94
C ARG A 390 -1.92 -14.49 -6.59
N GLU A 391 -2.20 -14.51 -7.89
CA GLU A 391 -2.73 -13.37 -8.66
C GLU A 391 -4.07 -12.86 -8.12
N ARG A 392 -4.90 -13.73 -7.54
CA ARG A 392 -6.18 -13.34 -6.93
C ARG A 392 -6.02 -12.53 -5.64
N LEU A 393 -4.91 -12.73 -4.94
CA LEU A 393 -4.63 -12.02 -3.69
C LEU A 393 -4.02 -10.65 -3.96
N VAL A 394 -3.06 -10.59 -4.90
CA VAL A 394 -2.35 -9.36 -5.28
C VAL A 394 -2.06 -9.42 -6.77
N GLY A 395 -2.40 -8.35 -7.50
CA GLY A 395 -2.11 -8.23 -8.93
C GLY A 395 -0.61 -8.18 -9.19
N THR A 396 -0.16 -8.72 -10.32
CA THR A 396 1.28 -8.86 -10.61
C THR A 396 1.86 -7.78 -11.51
N TYR A 397 1.13 -6.67 -11.69
CA TYR A 397 1.59 -5.57 -12.51
C TYR A 397 2.68 -4.75 -11.80
N LEU A 398 3.81 -4.54 -12.47
CA LEU A 398 4.95 -3.79 -11.94
C LEU A 398 5.07 -2.37 -12.52
N GLY A 399 4.10 -1.94 -13.35
CA GLY A 399 4.18 -0.66 -14.04
C GLY A 399 4.85 -0.74 -15.41
N GLN A 400 4.61 0.29 -16.23
CA GLN A 400 5.22 0.49 -17.55
C GLN A 400 5.10 -0.71 -18.52
N GLY A 401 4.02 -1.48 -18.45
CA GLY A 401 3.79 -2.63 -19.33
C GLY A 401 4.55 -3.90 -18.93
N ILE A 402 4.98 -4.02 -17.68
CA ILE A 402 5.63 -5.22 -17.14
C ILE A 402 4.71 -5.87 -16.10
N ALA A 403 4.59 -7.19 -16.17
CA ALA A 403 3.96 -8.00 -15.14
C ALA A 403 4.92 -9.10 -14.66
N MET A 404 4.78 -9.53 -13.42
CA MET A 404 5.59 -10.58 -12.83
C MET A 404 4.73 -11.62 -12.10
N PRO A 405 4.01 -12.49 -12.84
CA PRO A 405 3.30 -13.61 -12.25
C PRO A 405 4.28 -14.51 -11.50
N HIS A 406 4.03 -14.81 -10.23
CA HIS A 406 5.01 -15.57 -9.45
C HIS A 406 4.35 -16.52 -8.45
N ALA A 407 5.03 -17.62 -8.14
CA ALA A 407 4.57 -18.57 -7.15
C ALA A 407 5.74 -19.32 -6.48
N ARG A 408 5.52 -19.68 -5.21
CA ARG A 408 6.36 -20.63 -4.48
C ARG A 408 5.73 -22.01 -4.58
N LEU A 409 6.51 -23.00 -5.02
CA LEU A 409 6.03 -24.35 -5.31
C LEU A 409 6.75 -25.40 -4.46
N THR A 410 5.98 -26.29 -3.84
CA THR A 410 6.48 -27.50 -3.19
C THR A 410 6.88 -28.53 -4.26
N GLY A 411 8.08 -29.11 -4.14
CA GLY A 411 8.62 -30.07 -5.12
C GLY A 411 9.54 -29.46 -6.18
N LEU A 412 9.68 -28.13 -6.22
CA LEU A 412 10.66 -27.45 -7.05
C LEU A 412 12.02 -27.42 -6.35
N SER A 413 13.09 -27.86 -7.00
CA SER A 413 14.44 -27.94 -6.42
C SER A 413 15.32 -26.71 -6.68
N ARG A 414 15.03 -25.96 -7.76
CA ARG A 414 15.75 -24.74 -8.16
C ARG A 414 14.78 -23.72 -8.77
N PRO A 415 15.10 -22.42 -8.75
CA PRO A 415 14.29 -21.40 -9.42
C PRO A 415 14.09 -21.70 -10.91
N PHE A 416 12.94 -21.28 -11.42
CA PHE A 416 12.59 -21.39 -12.83
C PHE A 416 11.90 -20.10 -13.27
N LEU A 417 12.43 -19.48 -14.32
CA LEU A 417 11.94 -18.22 -14.87
C LEU A 417 11.46 -18.46 -16.30
N MET A 418 10.30 -17.89 -16.63
CA MET A 418 9.82 -17.78 -18.01
C MET A 418 9.69 -16.30 -18.39
N LEU A 419 9.96 -16.00 -19.65
CA LEU A 419 9.74 -14.67 -20.21
C LEU A 419 8.74 -14.76 -21.34
N LEU A 420 7.59 -14.10 -21.15
CA LEU A 420 6.53 -14.05 -22.16
C LEU A 420 6.41 -12.61 -22.66
N ARG A 421 6.37 -12.42 -23.97
CA ARG A 421 6.03 -11.15 -24.59
C ARG A 421 4.68 -11.27 -25.28
N SER A 422 3.81 -10.30 -25.02
CA SER A 422 2.51 -10.17 -25.67
C SER A 422 2.46 -8.86 -26.46
N PRO A 423 2.45 -8.91 -27.80
CA PRO A 423 2.38 -7.71 -28.63
C PRO A 423 1.12 -6.86 -28.36
N LYS A 424 -0.02 -7.50 -28.09
CA LYS A 424 -1.28 -6.81 -27.75
C LYS A 424 -1.36 -6.40 -26.27
N GLY A 425 -0.50 -6.97 -25.43
CA GLY A 425 -0.51 -6.82 -23.98
C GLY A 425 -1.67 -7.56 -23.31
N VAL A 426 -1.45 -8.06 -22.11
CA VAL A 426 -2.48 -8.71 -21.27
C VAL A 426 -3.09 -7.72 -20.29
N VAL A 427 -4.35 -7.93 -19.91
CA VAL A 427 -5.01 -7.14 -18.86
C VAL A 427 -4.60 -7.68 -17.50
N CYS A 428 -3.89 -6.87 -16.72
CA CYS A 428 -3.48 -7.20 -15.36
C CYS A 428 -4.54 -6.76 -14.34
N ALA A 429 -4.73 -7.55 -13.28
CA ALA A 429 -5.65 -7.18 -12.21
C ALA A 429 -5.17 -5.90 -11.51
N GLY A 430 -6.10 -5.01 -11.13
CA GLY A 430 -5.80 -3.79 -10.39
C GLY A 430 -5.39 -2.57 -11.23
N THR A 431 -5.17 -2.71 -12.55
CA THR A 431 -4.74 -1.60 -13.42
C THR A 431 -5.53 -1.50 -14.73
N LYS A 432 -5.56 -0.32 -15.33
CA LYS A 432 -6.05 -0.10 -16.71
C LYS A 432 -4.96 -0.29 -17.77
N GLU A 433 -3.71 -0.37 -17.35
CA GLU A 433 -2.56 -0.58 -18.23
C GLU A 433 -2.42 -2.06 -18.60
N ARG A 434 -1.76 -2.34 -19.73
CA ARG A 434 -1.59 -3.70 -20.24
C ARG A 434 -0.14 -4.16 -20.07
N GLY A 435 0.05 -5.37 -19.54
CA GLY A 435 1.36 -6.02 -19.44
C GLY A 435 1.81 -6.58 -20.78
N HIS A 436 2.88 -6.05 -21.36
CA HIS A 436 3.49 -6.51 -22.61
C HIS A 436 4.63 -7.50 -22.38
N LEU A 437 5.34 -7.39 -21.26
CA LEU A 437 6.36 -8.35 -20.83
C LEU A 437 5.92 -9.00 -19.53
N LEU A 438 5.93 -10.33 -19.48
CA LEU A 438 5.58 -11.12 -18.30
C LEU A 438 6.78 -11.95 -17.87
N PHE A 439 7.23 -11.73 -16.64
CA PHE A 439 8.28 -12.52 -15.99
C PHE A 439 7.63 -13.53 -15.05
N VAL A 440 7.46 -14.78 -15.52
CA VAL A 440 6.85 -15.81 -14.70
C VAL A 440 7.91 -16.45 -13.82
N LEU A 441 7.90 -16.12 -12.52
CA LEU A 441 8.92 -16.56 -11.56
C LEU A 441 8.40 -17.67 -10.65
N LEU A 442 8.99 -18.85 -10.76
CA LEU A 442 8.69 -20.01 -9.91
C LEU A 442 9.89 -20.33 -9.03
N THR A 443 9.67 -20.51 -7.72
CA THR A 443 10.76 -20.78 -6.76
C THR A 443 10.40 -21.85 -5.74
N PRO A 444 11.39 -22.56 -5.17
CA PRO A 444 11.15 -23.57 -4.14
C PRO A 444 10.47 -22.97 -2.90
N ALA A 445 9.43 -23.65 -2.38
CA ALA A 445 8.69 -23.17 -1.20
C ALA A 445 9.57 -23.01 0.06
N GLY A 446 10.61 -23.84 0.22
CA GLY A 446 11.54 -23.79 1.35
C GLY A 446 12.70 -22.79 1.21
N GLN A 447 12.72 -21.96 0.16
CA GLN A 447 13.77 -20.97 -0.10
C GLN A 447 13.17 -19.58 -0.36
N PRO A 448 12.47 -18.97 0.62
CA PRO A 448 11.83 -17.67 0.45
C PRO A 448 12.82 -16.55 0.09
N ARG A 449 14.06 -16.62 0.61
CA ARG A 449 15.14 -15.66 0.32
C ARG A 449 15.48 -15.56 -1.17
N ILE A 450 15.48 -16.69 -1.89
CA ILE A 450 15.77 -16.70 -3.33
C ILE A 450 14.62 -16.07 -4.13
N HIS A 451 13.38 -16.25 -3.67
CA HIS A 451 12.22 -15.64 -4.31
C HIS A 451 12.29 -14.12 -4.31
N GLN A 452 12.45 -13.51 -3.13
CA GLN A 452 12.54 -12.07 -2.98
C GLN A 452 13.75 -11.49 -3.74
N ARG A 453 14.89 -12.19 -3.71
CA ARG A 453 16.10 -11.79 -4.44
C ARG A 453 15.86 -11.71 -5.94
N LEU A 454 15.29 -12.75 -6.55
CA LEU A 454 15.02 -12.76 -7.99
C LEU A 454 13.96 -11.73 -8.39
N GLN A 455 12.94 -11.51 -7.55
CA GLN A 455 11.98 -10.42 -7.76
C GLN A 455 12.65 -9.05 -7.76
N SER A 456 13.53 -8.80 -6.79
CA SER A 456 14.28 -7.54 -6.72
C SER A 456 15.19 -7.35 -7.93
N ILE A 457 15.87 -8.39 -8.41
CA ILE A 457 16.72 -8.30 -9.60
C ILE A 457 15.89 -7.98 -10.84
N ILE A 458 14.76 -8.68 -11.06
CA ILE A 458 13.85 -8.41 -12.19
C ILE A 458 13.34 -6.96 -12.12
N ALA A 459 12.88 -6.51 -10.95
CA ALA A 459 12.38 -5.15 -10.76
C ALA A 459 13.48 -4.11 -11.06
N THR A 460 14.69 -4.30 -10.51
CA THR A 460 15.83 -3.38 -10.68
C THR A 460 16.27 -3.31 -12.15
N LEU A 461 16.45 -4.47 -12.78
CA LEU A 461 16.86 -4.62 -14.18
C LEU A 461 15.90 -3.91 -15.14
N LEU A 462 14.61 -3.86 -14.80
CA LEU A 462 13.59 -3.24 -15.63
C LEU A 462 13.29 -1.78 -15.30
N HIS A 463 13.48 -1.35 -14.04
CA HIS A 463 13.23 0.03 -13.63
C HIS A 463 14.42 0.97 -13.85
N GLU A 464 15.64 0.50 -13.61
CA GLU A 464 16.84 1.34 -13.67
C GLU A 464 17.41 1.45 -15.09
N SER A 465 17.06 0.51 -15.98
CA SER A 465 17.55 0.46 -17.35
C SER A 465 16.42 0.40 -18.37
N GLY A 466 15.91 1.57 -18.79
CA GLY A 466 14.98 1.67 -19.92
C GLY A 466 15.51 0.98 -21.19
N TYR A 467 16.84 0.93 -21.33
CA TYR A 467 17.54 0.23 -22.40
C TYR A 467 17.29 -1.28 -22.42
N VAL A 468 17.34 -1.95 -21.25
CA VAL A 468 17.13 -3.41 -21.18
C VAL A 468 15.70 -3.77 -21.58
N LYS A 469 14.72 -3.01 -21.10
CA LYS A 469 13.32 -3.19 -21.46
C LYS A 469 13.07 -2.99 -22.96
N GLU A 470 13.58 -1.92 -23.56
CA GLU A 470 13.47 -1.68 -25.00
C GLU A 470 14.05 -2.84 -25.80
N ARG A 471 15.22 -3.33 -25.39
CA ARG A 471 15.87 -4.48 -26.01
C ARG A 471 15.09 -5.78 -25.89
N LEU A 472 14.45 -6.04 -24.74
CA LEU A 472 13.57 -7.19 -24.57
C LEU A 472 12.31 -7.09 -25.44
N LEU A 473 11.76 -5.88 -25.60
CA LEU A 473 10.63 -5.64 -26.49
C LEU A 473 11.00 -5.83 -27.96
N SER A 474 12.23 -5.48 -28.37
CA SER A 474 12.68 -5.61 -29.76
C SER A 474 13.30 -6.97 -30.11
N ALA A 475 13.60 -7.83 -29.12
CA ALA A 475 14.24 -9.12 -29.34
C ALA A 475 13.39 -10.02 -30.27
N VAL A 476 14.03 -10.67 -31.23
CA VAL A 476 13.35 -11.52 -32.23
C VAL A 476 13.55 -13.00 -31.91
N THR A 477 14.58 -13.34 -31.14
CA THR A 477 14.93 -14.73 -30.79
C THR A 477 15.05 -14.94 -29.27
N ALA A 478 14.93 -16.20 -28.83
CA ALA A 478 15.09 -16.55 -27.42
C ALA A 478 16.54 -16.34 -26.94
N GLU A 479 17.50 -16.55 -27.83
CA GLU A 479 18.93 -16.31 -27.60
C GLU A 479 19.22 -14.83 -27.34
N GLU A 480 18.64 -13.93 -28.13
CA GLU A 480 18.76 -12.48 -27.91
C GLU A 480 18.19 -12.08 -26.55
N VAL A 481 17.06 -12.65 -26.13
CA VAL A 481 16.49 -12.40 -24.79
C VAL A 481 17.47 -12.82 -23.70
N LEU A 482 18.04 -14.02 -23.80
CA LEU A 482 19.01 -14.53 -22.83
C LEU A 482 20.26 -13.64 -22.74
N GLU A 483 20.75 -13.15 -23.88
CA GLU A 483 21.88 -12.22 -23.93
C GLU A 483 21.55 -10.87 -23.27
N VAL A 484 20.35 -10.34 -23.53
CA VAL A 484 19.88 -9.08 -22.91
C VAL A 484 19.80 -9.21 -21.40
N ILE A 485 19.21 -10.29 -20.89
CA ILE A 485 19.13 -10.55 -19.44
C ILE A 485 20.54 -10.69 -18.85
N ARG A 486 21.42 -11.49 -19.46
CA ARG A 486 22.79 -11.71 -18.96
C ARG A 486 23.60 -10.42 -18.89
N THR A 487 23.49 -9.56 -19.91
CA THR A 487 24.21 -8.27 -19.97
C THR A 487 23.60 -7.24 -19.00
N GLY A 488 22.26 -7.21 -18.90
CA GLY A 488 21.55 -6.35 -17.97
C GLY A 488 21.88 -6.67 -16.51
N GLU A 489 21.98 -7.96 -16.17
CA GLU A 489 22.36 -8.39 -14.82
C GLU A 489 23.79 -8.00 -14.45
N GLN A 490 24.74 -8.08 -15.38
CA GLN A 490 26.11 -7.63 -15.12
C GLN A 490 26.16 -6.14 -14.80
N THR A 491 25.39 -5.32 -15.52
CA THR A 491 25.36 -3.87 -15.33
C THR A 491 24.65 -3.44 -14.02
N ALA A 492 23.75 -4.28 -13.50
CA ALA A 492 23.04 -4.02 -12.24
C ALA A 492 23.79 -4.56 -10.99
N LEU A 493 24.85 -5.36 -11.19
CA LEU A 493 25.68 -5.93 -10.13
C LEU A 493 26.97 -5.13 -9.89
N ASP A 494 27.44 -4.39 -10.89
CA ASP A 494 28.51 -3.36 -10.81
C ASP A 494 27.96 -2.03 -10.27
#